data_AF-A0A5N6MPS5-F1
#
_entry.id   AF-A0A5N6MPS5-F1
#
_cell.length_a   1.000
_cell.length_b   1.000
_cell.length_c   1.000
_cell.angle_alpha   90.00
_cell.angle_beta   90.00
_cell.angle_gamma   90.00
#
_symmetry.space_group_name_H-M   'P 1'
#
loop_
_entity.id
_entity.type
_entity.pdbx_description
1 polymer ?
#
loop_
_entity_poly.entity_id
_entity_poly.type
_entity_poly.pdbx_seq_one_letter_code
_entity_poly.pdbx_strand_id
1 'polypeptide(L)'
;MIETRLRRETQVIENQFGFMPGRLTTEAIHILRRIMERYREKKRDLHMVFTDLEKAYDSVPRQVIWDSLERRSIPWRYIELIKDTYTGLEIITTGKSSKNRERRRKPCAKRSSYAPGIAKRR
;
A
#
# COMPACT_ATOMS: atom_id res chain seq x y z
N MET A 1 -3.72 -4.00 -13.36
CA MET A 1 -5.16 -4.38 -13.33
C MET A 1 -5.82 -4.07 -11.98
N ILE A 2 -5.22 -4.46 -10.85
CA ILE A 2 -5.76 -4.19 -9.49
C ILE A 2 -5.72 -2.69 -9.15
N GLU A 3 -4.60 -2.01 -9.46
CA GLU A 3 -4.44 -0.57 -9.23
C GLU A 3 -5.54 0.27 -9.91
N THR A 4 -5.83 0.02 -11.19
CA THR A 4 -6.85 0.75 -11.94
C THR A 4 -8.24 0.60 -11.32
N ARG A 5 -8.56 -0.57 -10.75
CA ARG A 5 -9.84 -0.81 -10.09
C ARG A 5 -9.88 -0.14 -8.71
N LEU A 6 -8.82 -0.27 -7.92
CA LEU A 6 -8.70 0.43 -6.64
C LEU A 6 -8.85 1.95 -6.81
N ARG A 7 -8.19 2.54 -7.82
CA ARG A 7 -8.29 3.98 -8.11
C ARG A 7 -9.70 4.46 -8.47
N ARG A 8 -10.57 3.60 -9.01
CA ARG A 8 -11.97 3.97 -9.30
C ARG A 8 -12.81 4.03 -8.03
N GLU A 9 -12.56 3.12 -7.10
CA GLU A 9 -13.30 3.05 -5.84
C GLU A 9 -12.72 3.97 -4.76
N THR A 10 -11.45 4.36 -4.87
CA THR A 10 -10.79 5.26 -3.92
C THR A 10 -10.79 6.71 -4.41
N GLN A 11 -11.50 7.58 -3.71
CA GLN A 11 -11.29 9.03 -3.85
C GLN A 11 -9.97 9.45 -3.20
N VAL A 12 -9.11 10.08 -4.01
CA VAL A 12 -7.84 10.71 -3.61
C VAL A 12 -8.00 12.21 -3.72
N ILE A 13 -7.45 12.95 -2.76
CA ILE A 13 -7.51 14.42 -2.75
C ILE A 13 -6.77 15.03 -3.95
N GLU A 14 -7.27 16.16 -4.45
CA GLU A 14 -6.68 16.84 -5.60
C GLU A 14 -5.26 17.34 -5.34
N ASN A 15 -4.89 17.61 -4.09
CA ASN A 15 -3.53 18.06 -3.75
C ASN A 15 -2.52 16.92 -3.57
N GLN A 16 -2.90 15.68 -3.90
CA GLN A 16 -1.99 14.54 -3.89
C GLN A 16 -1.18 14.48 -5.19
N PHE A 17 0.12 14.73 -5.10
CA PHE A 17 1.05 14.62 -6.23
C PHE A 17 1.86 13.32 -6.23
N GLY A 18 2.05 12.70 -5.06
CA GLY A 18 2.76 11.42 -4.93
C GLY A 18 1.88 10.23 -5.30
N PHE A 19 2.46 9.23 -5.98
CA PHE A 19 1.79 7.98 -6.38
C PHE A 19 0.52 8.21 -7.24
N MET A 20 0.49 9.29 -8.02
CA MET A 20 -0.61 9.61 -8.93
C MET A 20 -0.11 9.61 -10.38
N PRO A 21 -0.70 8.80 -11.28
CA PRO A 21 -0.29 8.79 -12.68
C PRO A 21 -0.56 10.14 -13.32
N GLY A 22 0.41 10.67 -14.05
CA GLY A 22 0.31 11.97 -14.70
C GLY A 22 0.46 13.17 -13.75
N ARG A 23 0.79 12.96 -12.47
CA ARG A 23 1.20 14.02 -11.55
C ARG A 23 2.62 13.80 -11.09
N LEU A 24 3.41 14.87 -11.10
CA LEU A 24 4.82 14.79 -10.74
C LEU A 24 5.12 15.62 -9.50
N THR A 25 6.14 15.20 -8.76
CA THR A 25 6.68 15.96 -7.62
C THR A 25 7.21 17.32 -8.06
N THR A 26 7.66 17.44 -9.31
CA THR A 26 8.09 18.69 -9.93
C THR A 26 6.97 19.72 -10.01
N GLU A 27 5.73 19.30 -10.28
CA GLU A 27 4.57 20.20 -10.34
C GLU A 27 4.24 20.74 -8.94
N ALA A 28 4.26 19.89 -7.92
CA ALA A 28 4.07 20.30 -6.53
C ALA A 28 5.12 21.34 -6.09
N ILE A 29 6.39 21.09 -6.41
CA ILE A 29 7.49 22.01 -6.14
C ILE A 29 7.30 23.34 -6.90
N HIS A 30 6.87 23.27 -8.15
CA HIS A 30 6.61 24.47 -8.95
C HIS A 30 5.49 25.33 -8.36
N ILE A 31 4.40 24.71 -7.91
CA ILE A 31 3.29 25.40 -7.23
C ILE A 31 3.78 26.07 -5.95
N LEU A 32 4.56 25.37 -5.12
CA LEU A 32 5.12 25.93 -3.89
C LEU A 32 6.01 27.14 -4.19
N ARG A 33 6.92 27.04 -5.17
CA ARG A 33 7.76 28.16 -5.60
C ARG A 33 6.93 29.36 -6.06
N ARG A 34 5.87 29.11 -6.83
CA ARG A 34 4.99 30.17 -7.33
C ARG A 34 4.24 30.90 -6.21
N ILE A 35 3.83 30.17 -5.17
CA ILE A 35 3.24 30.76 -3.97
C ILE A 35 4.28 31.62 -3.24
N MET A 36 5.50 31.12 -3.04
CA MET A 36 6.58 31.88 -2.41
C MET A 36 6.90 33.19 -3.14
N GLU A 37 7.00 33.13 -4.47
CA GLU A 37 7.23 34.31 -5.32
C GLU A 37 6.13 35.36 -5.14
N ARG A 38 4.85 34.97 -5.22
CA ARG A 38 3.72 35.89 -5.09
C ARG A 38 3.64 36.58 -3.73
N TYR A 39 4.01 35.90 -2.65
CA TYR A 39 4.04 36.50 -1.32
C TYR A 39 5.23 37.45 -1.15
N ARG A 40 6.39 37.09 -1.72
CA ARG A 40 7.58 37.95 -1.76
C ARG A 40 7.33 39.24 -2.54
N GLU A 41 6.68 39.15 -3.70
CA GLU A 41 6.26 40.32 -4.51
C GLU A 41 5.33 41.26 -3.74
N LYS A 42 4.39 40.70 -2.98
CA LYS A 42 3.43 41.46 -2.17
C LYS A 42 3.98 41.95 -0.83
N LYS A 43 5.26 41.68 -0.52
CA LYS A 43 5.89 41.96 0.78
C LYS A 43 5.06 41.46 1.98
N ARG A 44 4.48 40.27 1.84
CA ARG A 44 3.70 39.62 2.90
C ARG A 44 4.46 38.44 3.45
N ASP A 45 4.36 38.24 4.76
CA ASP A 45 4.94 37.07 5.41
C ASP A 45 4.17 35.80 5.01
N LEU A 46 4.93 34.74 4.74
CA LEU A 46 4.44 33.42 4.37
C LEU A 46 5.05 32.41 5.32
N HIS A 47 4.21 31.70 6.06
CA HIS A 47 4.62 30.61 6.94
C HIS A 47 4.25 29.27 6.31
N MET A 48 5.22 28.36 6.24
CA MET A 48 5.04 27.00 5.73
C MET A 48 5.48 26.00 6.80
N VAL A 49 4.74 24.91 6.95
CA VAL A 49 5.07 23.80 7.85
C VAL A 49 5.22 22.54 7.01
N PHE A 50 6.40 21.93 7.07
CA PHE A 50 6.68 20.65 6.42
C PHE A 50 6.58 19.55 7.47
N THR A 51 5.68 18.60 7.27
CA THR A 51 5.51 17.43 8.14
C THR A 51 5.99 16.19 7.39
N ASP A 52 6.91 15.45 7.99
CA ASP A 52 7.38 14.15 7.49
C ASP A 52 7.08 13.06 8.53
N LEU A 53 6.73 11.87 8.05
CA LEU A 53 6.37 10.74 8.90
C LEU A 53 7.50 9.71 8.91
N GLU A 54 8.16 9.55 10.05
CA GLU A 54 9.17 8.50 10.20
C GLU A 54 8.51 7.12 10.04
N LYS A 55 9.04 6.29 9.12
CA LYS A 55 8.56 4.92 8.86
C LYS A 55 7.05 4.86 8.58
N ALA A 56 6.57 5.73 7.70
CA ALA A 56 5.16 5.87 7.34
C ALA A 56 4.47 4.56 6.91
N TYR A 57 5.21 3.59 6.36
CA TYR A 57 4.64 2.30 5.94
C TYR A 57 4.73 1.21 7.02
N ASP A 58 5.78 1.20 7.84
CA ASP A 58 6.00 0.18 8.87
C ASP A 58 5.16 0.44 10.12
N SER A 59 4.83 1.71 10.38
CA SER A 59 4.07 2.14 11.56
C SER A 59 2.57 1.88 11.46
N VAL A 60 2.03 1.65 10.27
CA VAL A 60 0.59 1.46 10.06
C VAL A 60 0.19 0.02 10.42
N PRO A 61 -0.72 -0.18 11.40
CA PRO A 61 -1.20 -1.51 11.72
C PRO A 61 -1.95 -2.13 10.53
N ARG A 62 -1.62 -3.38 10.18
CA ARG A 62 -2.21 -4.07 9.02
C ARG A 62 -3.73 -4.15 9.09
N GLN A 63 -4.30 -4.27 10.30
CA GLN A 63 -5.76 -4.28 10.49
C GLN A 63 -6.43 -3.01 9.99
N VAL A 64 -5.79 -1.85 10.22
CA VAL A 64 -6.31 -0.55 9.77
C VAL A 64 -6.37 -0.48 8.24
N ILE A 65 -5.46 -1.17 7.54
CA ILE A 65 -5.46 -1.26 6.08
C ILE A 65 -6.69 -2.05 5.60
N TRP A 66 -6.98 -3.20 6.21
CA TRP A 66 -8.13 -4.04 5.87
C TRP A 66 -9.44 -3.31 6.10
N ASP A 67 -9.61 -2.74 7.28
CA ASP A 67 -10.82 -2.00 7.65
C ASP A 67 -11.03 -0.80 6.71
N SER A 68 -9.94 -0.17 6.25
CA SER A 68 -10.02 0.96 5.32
C SER A 68 -10.39 0.55 3.90
N LEU A 69 -9.99 -0.64 3.45
CA LEU A 69 -10.40 -1.19 2.16
C LEU A 69 -11.87 -1.66 2.20
N GLU A 70 -12.31 -2.26 3.30
CA GLU A 70 -13.72 -2.65 3.50
C GLU A 70 -14.63 -1.43 3.53
N ARG A 71 -14.25 -0.37 4.25
CA ARG A 71 -15.01 0.91 4.28
C ARG A 71 -15.11 1.59 2.91
N ARG A 72 -14.17 1.34 2.00
CA ARG A 72 -14.19 1.85 0.62
C ARG A 72 -14.90 0.91 -0.36
N SER A 73 -15.64 -0.09 0.14
CA SER A 73 -16.41 -1.04 -0.65
C SER A 73 -15.56 -1.84 -1.65
N ILE A 74 -14.28 -2.04 -1.36
CA ILE A 74 -13.43 -2.90 -2.19
C ILE A 74 -13.91 -4.35 -2.05
N PRO A 75 -14.14 -5.08 -3.15
CA PRO A 75 -14.59 -6.47 -3.07
C PRO A 75 -13.64 -7.34 -2.25
N TRP A 76 -14.18 -8.22 -1.41
CA TRP A 76 -13.39 -9.03 -0.47
C TRP A 76 -12.27 -9.85 -1.12
N ARG A 77 -12.44 -10.33 -2.37
CA ARG A 77 -11.40 -11.02 -3.16
C ARG A 77 -10.16 -10.12 -3.42
N TYR A 78 -10.42 -8.83 -3.64
CA TYR A 78 -9.54 -7.67 -3.43
C TYR A 78 -8.60 -7.81 -2.25
N ILE A 79 -9.26 -7.78 -1.11
CA ILE A 79 -8.64 -7.62 0.19
C ILE A 79 -7.87 -8.90 0.55
N GLU A 80 -8.41 -10.06 0.21
CA GLU A 80 -7.74 -11.36 0.38
C GLU A 80 -6.45 -11.45 -0.44
N LEU A 81 -6.50 -11.09 -1.73
CA LEU A 81 -5.30 -11.08 -2.57
C LEU A 81 -4.22 -10.12 -2.04
N ILE A 82 -4.63 -8.96 -1.51
CA ILE A 82 -3.69 -8.03 -0.88
C ILE A 82 -3.17 -8.64 0.43
N LYS A 83 -4.00 -9.24 1.28
CA LYS A 83 -3.57 -9.92 2.51
C LYS A 83 -2.51 -10.99 2.23
N ASP A 84 -2.68 -11.75 1.15
CA ASP A 84 -1.74 -12.79 0.72
C ASP A 84 -0.35 -12.24 0.35
N THR A 85 -0.26 -11.00 -0.15
CA THR A 85 1.06 -10.40 -0.42
C THR A 85 1.83 -10.08 0.87
N TYR A 86 1.13 -9.87 1.98
CA TYR A 86 1.75 -9.55 3.29
C TYR A 86 2.07 -10.79 4.14
N THR A 87 1.52 -11.97 3.82
CA THR A 87 1.78 -13.23 4.54
C THR A 87 3.01 -13.98 4.02
N GLY A 88 3.39 -13.79 2.76
CA GLY A 88 4.57 -14.41 2.14
C GLY A 88 5.90 -13.64 2.30
N LEU A 89 5.89 -12.48 2.95
CA LEU A 89 7.09 -11.65 3.16
C LEU A 89 7.82 -12.09 4.44
N GLU A 90 8.78 -13.01 4.34
CA GLU A 90 9.80 -13.20 5.37
C GLU A 90 10.81 -12.05 5.29
N ILE A 91 10.67 -11.06 6.17
CA ILE A 91 11.69 -10.00 6.33
C ILE A 91 12.85 -10.61 7.14
N ILE A 92 13.89 -11.08 6.46
CA ILE A 92 15.13 -11.53 7.11
C ILE A 92 15.86 -10.28 7.62
N THR A 93 15.62 -9.90 8.87
CA THR A 93 16.45 -8.90 9.55
C THR A 93 17.79 -9.56 9.87
N THR A 94 18.86 -9.19 9.15
CA THR A 94 20.24 -9.55 9.52
C THR A 94 20.71 -8.74 10.74
N GLY A 95 20.05 -8.95 11.87
CA GLY A 95 20.43 -8.45 13.19
C GLY A 95 20.78 -9.64 14.08
N LYS A 96 22.04 -9.74 14.50
CA LYS A 96 22.51 -10.80 15.41
C LYS A 96 21.69 -10.80 16.70
N SER A 97 21.00 -11.89 16.99
CA SER A 97 20.63 -12.30 18.36
C SER A 97 20.62 -13.82 18.44
N SER A 98 21.40 -14.32 19.39
CA SER A 98 21.80 -15.71 19.53
C SER A 98 20.79 -16.50 20.38
N LYS A 99 20.38 -17.68 19.86
CA LYS A 99 19.70 -18.82 20.54
C LYS A 99 18.29 -18.55 21.11
N ASN A 100 17.27 -19.42 21.02
CA ASN A 100 17.29 -20.88 21.08
C ASN A 100 16.10 -21.54 20.34
N ARG A 101 16.28 -22.83 20.07
CA ARG A 101 15.54 -23.81 19.27
C ARG A 101 14.24 -24.31 19.94
N GLU A 102 13.15 -24.43 19.18
CA GLU A 102 12.18 -25.55 19.30
C GLU A 102 11.40 -25.71 17.97
N ARG A 103 11.84 -26.64 17.13
CA ARG A 103 11.12 -27.03 15.91
C ARG A 103 9.98 -27.97 16.30
N ARG A 104 8.75 -27.47 16.39
CA ARG A 104 7.55 -28.33 16.31
C ARG A 104 6.90 -28.21 14.94
N ARG A 105 7.24 -29.17 14.07
CA ARG A 105 6.53 -29.43 12.81
C ARG A 105 5.10 -29.85 13.15
N LYS A 106 4.11 -29.05 12.75
CA LYS A 106 2.73 -29.54 12.60
C LYS A 106 2.54 -29.94 11.13
N PRO A 107 2.21 -31.19 10.80
CA PRO A 107 1.84 -31.56 9.43
C PRO A 107 0.37 -31.20 9.23
N CYS A 108 0.03 -30.43 8.19
CA CYS A 108 -1.37 -30.30 7.78
C CYS A 108 -1.53 -30.69 6.31
N ALA A 109 -2.19 -31.83 6.15
CA ALA A 109 -2.89 -32.44 5.02
C ALA A 109 -2.58 -32.00 3.57
N LYS A 110 -2.26 -33.00 2.75
CA LYS A 110 -2.22 -32.93 1.29
C LYS A 110 -3.63 -32.88 0.67
N ARG A 111 -3.68 -32.26 -0.51
CA ARG A 111 -4.62 -32.39 -1.66
C ARG A 111 -5.89 -31.54 -1.66
N SER A 112 -5.91 -30.58 -2.58
CA SER A 112 -6.92 -30.59 -3.65
C SER A 112 -6.20 -30.44 -4.99
N SER A 113 -6.15 -31.52 -5.76
CA SER A 113 -5.65 -31.53 -7.14
C SER A 113 -6.80 -31.18 -8.07
N TYR A 114 -6.77 -29.99 -8.68
CA TYR A 114 -7.61 -29.72 -9.84
C TYR A 114 -7.04 -30.47 -11.05
N ALA A 115 -7.75 -31.49 -11.50
CA ALA A 115 -7.54 -32.13 -12.80
C ALA A 115 -8.90 -32.13 -13.53
N PRO A 116 -9.06 -31.42 -14.66
CA PRO A 116 -10.26 -31.53 -15.46
C PRO A 116 -10.24 -32.84 -16.25
N GLY A 117 -11.20 -33.72 -15.95
CA GLY A 117 -11.40 -34.99 -16.64
C GLY A 117 -12.00 -34.81 -18.03
N ILE A 118 -11.34 -35.42 -19.01
CA ILE A 118 -11.81 -35.59 -20.38
C ILE A 118 -13.00 -36.57 -20.38
N ALA A 119 -14.18 -36.08 -20.72
CA ALA A 119 -15.36 -36.93 -20.92
C ALA A 119 -15.31 -37.57 -22.32
N LYS A 120 -15.03 -38.87 -22.39
CA LYS A 120 -15.48 -39.71 -23.52
C LYS A 120 -16.85 -40.29 -23.14
N ARG A 121 -17.89 -40.02 -23.95
CA ARG A 121 -19.11 -40.82 -23.98
C ARG A 121 -19.37 -41.27 -25.41
N ARG A 122 -19.48 -42.59 -25.52
CA ARG A 122 -20.14 -43.46 -26.52
C ARG A 122 -20.37 -42.92 -27.92
#